data_AF-U9SUX3-F1
#
_entry.id   AF-U9SUX3-F1
#
_cell.length_a   1.000
_cell.length_b   1.000
_cell.length_c   1.000
_cell.angle_alpha   90.00
_cell.angle_beta   90.00
_cell.angle_gamma   90.00
#
_symmetry.space_group_name_H-M   'P 1'
#
loop_
_entity.id
_entity.type
_entity.pdbx_description
1 polymer ?
#
loop_
_entity_poly.entity_id
_entity_poly.type
_entity_poly.pdbx_seq_one_letter_code
_entity_poly.pdbx_strand_id
1 'polypeptide(L)'
;MSSRHVKSSFVTAKFITIDDDVDVYPGQVQYYFTHTVDLPNGPAEHFLAYVRWYKHAGSRNIRYYFSSDNDINTCNVELWCAEFYQESRDCIIPVHHILNLFQ
;
A
#
# COMPACT_ATOMS: atom_id res chain seq x y z
N MET A 1 4.32 -19.31 11.91
CA MET A 1 3.36 -18.29 11.46
C MET A 1 2.46 -18.90 10.40
N SER A 2 1.14 -18.75 10.50
CA SER A 2 0.18 -19.38 9.58
C SER A 2 0.28 -18.75 8.17
N SER A 3 0.43 -19.58 7.14
CA SER A 3 0.62 -19.17 5.73
C SER A 3 -0.53 -18.32 5.17
N ARG A 4 -1.71 -18.35 5.80
CA ARG A 4 -2.88 -17.56 5.39
C ARG A 4 -2.74 -16.06 5.68
N HIS A 5 -2.02 -15.67 6.73
CA HIS A 5 -1.91 -14.25 7.10
C HIS A 5 -0.89 -13.46 6.26
N VAL A 6 0.09 -14.16 5.66
CA VAL A 6 1.13 -13.49 4.85
C VAL A 6 0.50 -12.82 3.61
N LYS A 7 -0.48 -13.48 2.97
CA LYS A 7 -1.13 -12.96 1.74
C LYS A 7 -1.93 -11.67 1.96
N SER A 8 -2.46 -11.43 3.17
CA SER A 8 -3.26 -10.24 3.47
C SER A 8 -2.44 -9.01 3.87
N SER A 9 -1.11 -9.14 3.92
CA SER A 9 -0.22 -8.05 4.36
C SER A 9 0.24 -7.14 3.23
N PHE A 10 0.07 -7.56 1.96
CA PHE A 10 0.51 -6.78 0.81
C PHE A 10 -0.55 -5.75 0.42
N VAL A 11 -0.12 -4.52 0.24
CA VAL A 11 -0.97 -3.39 -0.13
C VAL A 11 -0.34 -2.61 -1.27
N THR A 12 -1.16 -1.94 -2.05
CA THR A 12 -0.72 -0.97 -3.06
C THR A 12 -1.34 0.36 -2.75
N ALA A 13 -0.52 1.38 -2.51
CA ALA A 13 -0.95 2.76 -2.33
C ALA A 13 -0.75 3.56 -3.61
N LYS A 14 -1.66 4.49 -3.87
CA LYS A 14 -1.57 5.44 -4.98
C LYS A 14 -1.54 6.85 -4.38
N PHE A 15 -0.52 7.61 -4.71
CA PHE A 15 -0.36 9.00 -4.27
C PHE A 15 -0.50 9.91 -5.48
N ILE A 16 -1.36 10.91 -5.34
CA ILE A 16 -1.50 11.96 -6.35
C ILE A 16 -0.41 12.99 -6.05
N THR A 17 0.46 13.21 -7.02
CA THR A 17 1.54 14.18 -6.95
C THR A 17 1.01 15.59 -7.23
N ILE A 18 1.85 16.61 -7.01
CA ILE A 18 1.49 18.01 -7.24
C ILE A 18 1.20 18.27 -8.74
N ASP A 19 1.79 17.48 -9.62
CA ASP A 19 1.63 17.58 -11.08
C ASP A 19 0.42 16.76 -11.60
N ASP A 20 -0.49 16.36 -10.72
CA ASP A 20 -1.63 15.45 -11.00
C ASP A 20 -1.24 14.06 -11.54
N ASP A 21 0.04 13.70 -11.49
CA ASP A 21 0.49 12.34 -11.79
C ASP A 21 0.23 11.40 -10.60
N VAL A 22 0.08 10.10 -10.88
CA VAL A 22 -0.21 9.09 -9.86
C VAL A 22 0.99 8.18 -9.67
N ASP A 23 1.67 8.34 -8.53
CA ASP A 23 2.70 7.43 -8.09
C ASP A 23 2.09 6.22 -7.39
N VAL A 24 2.55 5.02 -7.74
CA VAL A 24 2.05 3.76 -7.19
C VAL A 24 3.15 3.08 -6.40
N TYR A 25 2.90 2.80 -5.12
CA TYR A 25 3.86 2.15 -4.23
C TYR A 25 3.29 0.85 -3.65
N PRO A 26 3.97 -0.27 -3.85
CA PRO A 26 3.67 -1.52 -3.17
C PRO A 26 4.26 -1.49 -1.76
N GLY A 27 3.57 -2.08 -0.81
CA GLY A 27 4.06 -2.18 0.53
C GLY A 27 3.59 -3.44 1.22
N GLN A 28 4.20 -3.70 2.36
CA GLN A 28 3.76 -4.73 3.28
C GLN A 28 3.43 -4.10 4.63
N VAL A 29 2.18 -4.24 5.04
CA VAL A 29 1.72 -3.90 6.38
C VAL A 29 2.44 -4.77 7.38
N GLN A 30 3.15 -4.14 8.32
CA GLN A 30 3.83 -4.84 9.41
C GLN A 30 2.92 -4.95 10.63
N TYR A 31 2.21 -3.87 10.96
CA TYR A 31 1.25 -3.83 12.07
C TYR A 31 0.23 -2.70 11.92
N TYR A 32 -0.92 -2.90 12.55
CA TYR A 32 -1.97 -1.91 12.72
C TYR A 32 -1.90 -1.35 14.13
N PHE A 33 -2.18 -0.07 14.30
CA PHE A 33 -2.20 0.57 15.61
C PHE A 33 -3.20 1.70 15.64
N THR A 34 -3.61 2.03 16.85
CA THR A 34 -4.53 3.11 17.12
C THR A 34 -3.77 4.27 17.77
N HIS A 35 -4.03 5.49 17.32
CA HIS A 35 -3.46 6.69 17.92
C HIS A 35 -4.58 7.64 18.34
N THR A 36 -4.56 8.05 19.60
CA THR A 36 -5.51 9.02 20.16
C THR A 36 -4.86 10.39 20.22
N VAL A 37 -5.52 11.40 19.65
CA VAL A 37 -5.07 12.80 19.65
C VAL A 37 -6.06 13.62 20.46
N ASP A 38 -5.57 14.34 21.46
CA ASP A 38 -6.40 15.26 22.25
C ASP A 38 -6.67 16.54 21.45
N LEU A 39 -7.89 16.70 20.95
CA LEU A 39 -8.33 17.89 20.24
C LEU A 39 -9.19 18.78 21.17
N PRO A 40 -9.34 20.08 20.86
CA PRO A 40 -10.21 20.98 21.65
C PRO A 40 -11.66 20.50 21.79
N ASN A 41 -12.13 19.64 20.87
CA ASN A 41 -13.47 19.08 20.85
C ASN A 41 -13.56 17.70 21.55
N GLY A 42 -12.49 17.25 22.19
CA GLY A 42 -12.34 15.94 22.80
C GLY A 42 -11.29 15.06 22.09
N PRO A 43 -10.93 13.92 22.71
CA PRO A 43 -9.99 12.97 22.12
C PRO A 43 -10.56 12.35 20.83
N ALA A 44 -9.76 12.32 19.78
CA ALA A 44 -10.06 11.69 18.52
C ALA A 44 -9.18 10.46 18.31
N GLU A 45 -9.80 9.33 17.97
CA GLU A 45 -9.11 8.07 17.72
C GLU A 45 -8.88 7.87 16.22
N HIS A 46 -7.66 7.51 15.86
CA HIS A 46 -7.25 7.26 14.47
C HIS A 46 -6.69 5.84 14.32
N PHE A 47 -7.21 5.11 13.34
CA PHE A 47 -6.68 3.81 12.94
C PHE A 47 -5.59 4.01 11.90
N LEU A 48 -4.39 3.48 12.19
CA LEU A 48 -3.20 3.65 11.38
C LEU A 48 -2.59 2.29 11.06
N ALA A 49 -1.85 2.22 9.95
CA ALA A 49 -1.02 1.08 9.60
C ALA A 49 0.41 1.53 9.37
N TYR A 50 1.36 0.74 9.86
CA TYR A 50 2.77 0.87 9.50
C TYR A 50 3.08 -0.06 8.33
N VAL A 51 3.53 0.52 7.22
CA VAL A 51 3.77 -0.13 5.96
C VAL A 51 5.22 0.09 5.54
N ARG A 52 5.92 -1.00 5.21
CA ARG A 52 7.23 -0.91 4.57
C ARG A 52 7.04 -0.92 3.06
N TRP A 53 7.54 0.11 2.39
CA TRP A 53 7.42 0.29 0.93
C TRP A 53 8.57 -0.38 0.20
N TYR A 54 8.27 -1.22 -0.79
CA TYR A 54 9.31 -1.83 -1.62
C TYR A 54 9.90 -0.79 -2.56
N LYS A 55 11.21 -0.91 -2.83
CA LYS A 55 11.88 -0.14 -3.86
C LYS A 55 11.38 -0.56 -5.23
N HIS A 56 11.26 0.42 -6.13
CA HIS A 56 11.10 0.12 -7.55
C HIS A 56 12.24 -0.79 -8.04
N ALA A 57 11.91 -1.77 -8.87
CA ALA A 57 12.94 -2.47 -9.61
C ALA A 57 13.68 -1.43 -10.49
N GLY A 58 15.01 -1.42 -10.43
CA GLY A 58 15.85 -0.35 -11.03
C GLY A 58 15.66 -0.15 -12.54
N SER A 59 15.00 -1.07 -13.23
CA SER A 59 14.49 -0.87 -14.58
C SER A 59 13.07 -0.30 -14.55
N ARG A 60 12.94 0.98 -14.91
CA ARG A 60 11.68 1.72 -15.20
C ARG A 60 10.71 1.03 -16.19
N ASN A 61 11.04 -0.15 -16.68
CA ASN A 61 10.46 -0.78 -17.87
C ASN A 61 9.88 -2.18 -17.61
N ILE A 62 9.48 -2.50 -16.37
CA ILE A 62 8.81 -3.77 -16.08
C ILE A 62 7.40 -3.54 -15.51
N ARG A 63 6.59 -2.84 -16.30
CA ARG A 63 5.13 -2.91 -16.25
C ARG A 63 4.73 -3.94 -17.30
N TYR A 64 4.47 -5.18 -16.88
CA TYR A 64 3.90 -6.17 -17.80
C TYR A 64 2.38 -5.95 -17.85
N TYR A 65 1.89 -5.55 -19.01
CA TYR A 65 0.47 -5.52 -19.31
C TYR A 65 0.07 -6.90 -19.80
N PHE A 66 -0.67 -7.64 -18.96
CA PHE A 66 -1.34 -8.86 -19.41
C PHE A 66 -2.77 -8.51 -19.83
N SER A 67 -3.09 -8.72 -21.10
CA SER A 67 -4.46 -8.74 -21.62
C SER A 67 -4.85 -10.20 -21.85
N SER A 68 -5.80 -10.73 -21.08
CA SER A 68 -6.52 -11.92 -21.52
C SER A 68 -7.59 -11.49 -22.53
N ASP A 69 -7.69 -12.19 -23.66
CA ASP A 69 -8.50 -11.86 -24.85
C ASP A 69 -10.01 -11.63 -24.62
N ASN A 70 -10.49 -11.61 -23.38
CA ASN A 70 -11.92 -11.47 -23.08
C ASN A 70 -12.23 -10.61 -21.84
N ASP A 71 -11.25 -9.94 -21.24
CA ASP A 71 -11.48 -9.07 -20.08
C ASP A 71 -10.75 -7.74 -20.28
N ILE A 72 -11.49 -6.64 -20.33
CA ILE A 72 -10.98 -5.25 -20.50
C ILE A 72 -10.11 -4.81 -19.30
N ASN A 73 -9.96 -5.66 -18.29
CA ASN A 73 -9.13 -5.44 -17.12
C ASN A 73 -7.70 -5.90 -17.40
N THR A 74 -6.89 -4.99 -17.92
CA THR A 74 -5.44 -5.18 -17.97
C THR A 74 -4.90 -5.38 -16.54
N CYS A 75 -4.33 -6.56 -16.28
CA CYS A 75 -3.64 -6.82 -15.01
C CYS A 75 -2.28 -6.13 -15.06
N ASN A 76 -2.16 -5.01 -14.34
CA ASN A 76 -0.88 -4.34 -14.15
C ASN A 76 -0.03 -5.16 -13.17
N VAL A 77 0.85 -6.00 -13.72
CA VAL A 77 1.85 -6.71 -12.93
C VAL A 77 3.13 -5.87 -12.96
N GLU A 78 3.37 -5.14 -11.88
CA GLU A 78 4.64 -4.42 -11.66
C GLU A 78 5.59 -5.32 -10.86
N LEU A 79 6.84 -5.47 -11.35
CA LEU A 79 7.89 -6.16 -10.60
C LEU A 79 8.55 -5.20 -9.61
N TRP A 80 8.64 -5.63 -8.37
CA TRP A 80 9.20 -4.85 -7.27
C TRP A 80 10.45 -5.50 -6.72
N CYS A 81 11.39 -4.69 -6.22
CA CYS A 81 12.56 -5.22 -5.55
C CYS A 81 12.14 -5.80 -4.19
N ALA A 82 12.80 -6.86 -3.72
CA ALA A 82 12.60 -7.37 -2.37
C ALA A 82 13.16 -6.42 -1.28
N GLU A 83 13.88 -5.37 -1.69
CA GLU A 83 14.39 -4.34 -0.79
C GLU A 83 13.33 -3.29 -0.46
N PHE A 84 13.36 -2.79 0.77
CA PHE A 84 12.52 -1.69 1.22
C PHE A 84 13.23 -0.34 1.14
N TYR A 85 12.47 0.73 0.93
CA TYR A 85 12.93 2.08 1.22
C TYR A 85 13.28 2.23 2.71
N GLN A 86 14.07 3.25 3.03
CA GLN A 86 14.35 3.60 4.42
C GLN A 86 13.06 4.05 5.10
N GLU A 87 12.94 3.75 6.39
CA GLU A 87 11.78 4.12 7.19
C GLU A 87 11.63 5.64 7.25
N SER A 88 10.43 6.11 6.95
CA SER A 88 10.06 7.52 6.98
C SER A 88 8.65 7.70 7.55
N ARG A 89 8.20 8.95 7.65
CA ARG A 89 6.82 9.28 8.02
C ARG A 89 5.80 8.75 7.02
N ASP A 90 6.21 8.54 5.77
CA ASP A 90 5.37 8.03 4.69
C ASP A 90 5.03 6.54 4.88
N CYS A 91 5.70 5.85 5.81
CA CYS A 91 5.36 4.50 6.21
C CYS A 91 4.08 4.41 7.07
N ILE A 92 3.55 5.54 7.56
CA ILE A 92 2.33 5.56 8.37
C ILE A 92 1.17 6.03 7.49
N ILE A 93 0.22 5.13 7.23
CA ILE A 93 -0.98 5.46 6.46
C ILE A 93 -2.22 5.41 7.35
N PRO A 94 -3.17 6.33 7.16
CA PRO A 94 -4.46 6.21 7.79
C PRO A 94 -5.26 5.06 7.18
N VAL A 95 -5.93 4.30 8.05
CA VAL A 95 -6.78 3.18 7.68
C VAL A 95 -8.22 3.66 7.79
N HIS A 96 -8.75 4.20 6.70
CA HIS A 96 -10.18 4.48 6.58
C HIS A 96 -10.83 3.23 5.99
N HIS A 97 -11.24 2.28 6.84
CA HIS A 97 -11.95 1.06 6.42
C HIS A 97 -11.34 0.43 5.15
N ILE A 98 -10.14 -0.14 5.27
CA ILE A 98 -9.61 -1.00 4.20
C ILE A 98 -10.66 -2.11 3.99
N LEU A 99 -11.41 -2.01 2.90
CA LEU A 99 -12.35 -3.02 2.45
C LEU A 99 -11.53 -4.24 2.09
N ASN A 100 -11.27 -5.10 3.09
CA ASN A 100 -10.80 -6.44 2.85
C ASN A 100 -11.91 -7.18 2.10
N LEU A 101 -11.78 -7.28 0.78
CA LEU A 101 -12.52 -8.26 -0.04
C LEU A 101 -11.99 -9.66 0.32
N PHE A 102 -12.51 -10.22 1.42
CA PHE A 102 -12.53 -11.66 1.62
C PHE A 102 -13.93 -12.13 1.26
N GLN A 103 -14.05 -12.77 0.09
CA GLN A 103 -15.13 -13.71 -0.22
C GLN A 103 -14.57 -15.13 -0.12
#